data_AF-A0A351KFQ4-F1
#
_entry.id   AF-A0A351KFQ4-F1
#
_cell.length_a   1.000
_cell.length_b   1.000
_cell.length_c   1.000
_cell.angle_alpha   90.00
_cell.angle_beta   90.00
_cell.angle_gamma   90.00
#
_symmetry.space_group_name_H-M   'P 1'
#
loop_
_entity.id
_entity.type
_entity.pdbx_description
1 polymer ?
#
loop_
_entity_poly.entity_id
_entity_poly.type
_entity_poly.pdbx_seq_one_letter_code
_entity_poly.pdbx_strand_id
1 'polypeptide(L)'
;KLSSYYKLKNAKVFGTLLNPIHAKNITENKNLIYNTYTNPFIIAIDAALGCIENIGKINIQKGPLYPGAGVNKNIPSIGDISITGIVNLSGYMEFAMLQSTRLSLVMSMADTIALSIYMCMKRIEFSNISVNQF
;
A
#
# COMPACT_ATOMS: atom_id res chain seq x y z
N LYS A 1 2.56 9.48 -5.50
CA LYS A 1 3.92 9.85 -5.02
C LYS A 1 4.99 8.90 -5.53
N LEU A 2 4.94 7.61 -5.19
CA LEU A 2 5.85 6.58 -5.76
C LEU A 2 5.95 6.66 -7.30
N SER A 3 4.82 6.59 -8.01
CA SER A 3 4.80 6.67 -9.47
C SER A 3 5.25 8.01 -10.06
N SER A 4 5.17 9.10 -9.29
CA SER A 4 5.37 10.47 -9.78
C SER A 4 6.78 10.98 -9.51
N TYR A 5 7.35 10.66 -8.35
CA TYR A 5 8.62 11.21 -7.87
C TYR A 5 9.74 10.17 -7.79
N TYR A 6 9.40 8.88 -7.67
CA TYR A 6 10.38 7.82 -7.43
C TYR A 6 10.40 6.83 -8.60
N LYS A 7 11.32 7.03 -9.55
CA LYS A 7 11.48 6.10 -10.67
C LYS A 7 12.13 4.79 -10.18
N LEU A 8 11.32 3.75 -10.10
CA LEU A 8 11.76 2.39 -9.76
C LEU A 8 11.96 1.59 -11.05
N LYS A 9 13.17 1.06 -11.27
CA LYS A 9 13.45 0.23 -12.46
C LYS A 9 12.77 -1.13 -12.39
N ASN A 10 12.78 -1.75 -11.21
CA ASN A 10 12.33 -3.13 -10.99
C ASN A 10 11.00 -3.21 -10.21
N ALA A 11 10.18 -2.16 -10.25
CA ALA A 11 8.86 -2.18 -9.63
C ALA A 11 7.87 -1.36 -10.45
N LYS A 12 6.60 -1.79 -10.45
CA LYS A 12 5.50 -1.13 -11.15
C LYS A 12 4.44 -0.70 -10.13
N VAL A 13 3.95 0.53 -10.27
CA VAL A 13 2.84 1.05 -9.46
C VAL A 13 1.54 0.83 -10.22
N PHE A 14 0.59 0.12 -9.58
CA PHE A 14 -0.70 -0.23 -10.15
C PHE A 14 -1.86 0.64 -9.63
N GLY A 15 -1.76 1.15 -8.40
CA GLY A 15 -2.76 2.04 -7.79
C GLY A 15 -2.21 3.44 -7.54
N THR A 16 -2.98 4.46 -7.88
CA THR A 16 -2.68 5.87 -7.57
C THR A 16 -3.98 6.61 -7.21
N LEU A 17 -3.89 7.85 -6.71
CA LEU A 17 -5.11 8.66 -6.51
C LEU A 17 -5.85 8.96 -7.83
N LEU A 18 -5.14 9.08 -8.95
CA LEU A 18 -5.75 9.30 -10.28
C LEU A 18 -6.35 8.01 -10.86
N ASN A 19 -5.67 6.88 -10.63
CA ASN A 19 -6.09 5.55 -11.09
C ASN A 19 -6.19 4.63 -9.86
N PRO A 20 -7.27 4.71 -9.08
CA PRO A 20 -7.40 3.98 -7.83
C PRO A 20 -7.65 2.49 -8.06
N ILE A 21 -7.07 1.67 -7.18
CA ILE A 21 -7.47 0.28 -7.02
C ILE A 21 -8.34 0.21 -5.76
N HIS A 22 -9.56 -0.27 -5.93
CA HIS A 22 -10.59 -0.33 -4.91
C HIS A 22 -11.42 -1.62 -5.05
N ALA A 23 -12.35 -1.86 -4.13
CA ALA A 23 -13.15 -3.09 -4.05
C ALA A 23 -13.79 -3.55 -5.38
N LYS A 24 -14.20 -2.62 -6.27
CA LYS A 24 -14.88 -2.95 -7.53
C LYS A 24 -13.95 -3.45 -8.65
N ASN A 25 -12.67 -3.08 -8.64
CA ASN A 25 -11.73 -3.35 -9.75
C ASN A 25 -10.49 -4.14 -9.31
N ILE A 26 -10.37 -4.48 -8.03
CA ILE A 26 -9.22 -5.21 -7.50
C ILE A 26 -9.06 -6.59 -8.13
N THR A 27 -10.15 -7.30 -8.42
CA THR A 27 -10.12 -8.62 -9.07
C THR A 27 -9.51 -8.52 -10.47
N GLU A 28 -9.96 -7.55 -11.26
CA GLU A 28 -9.45 -7.31 -12.61
C GLU A 28 -7.96 -6.92 -12.59
N ASN A 29 -7.58 -6.03 -11.67
CA ASN A 29 -6.18 -5.61 -11.51
C ASN A 29 -5.30 -6.77 -11.04
N LYS A 30 -5.78 -7.60 -10.11
CA LYS A 30 -5.06 -8.81 -9.68
C LYS A 30 -4.82 -9.73 -10.87
N ASN A 31 -5.86 -10.04 -11.64
CA ASN A 31 -5.73 -10.89 -12.83
C ASN A 31 -4.75 -10.28 -13.85
N LEU A 32 -4.83 -8.97 -14.11
CA LEU A 32 -3.88 -8.27 -14.97
C LEU A 32 -2.43 -8.45 -14.50
N ILE A 33 -2.15 -8.25 -13.21
CA ILE A 33 -0.81 -8.39 -12.63
C ILE A 33 -0.26 -9.80 -12.84
N TYR A 34 -1.05 -10.83 -12.47
CA TYR A 34 -0.63 -12.22 -12.56
C TYR A 34 -0.51 -12.73 -14.00
N ASN A 35 -1.27 -12.17 -14.93
CA ASN A 35 -1.16 -12.48 -16.36
C ASN A 35 0.03 -11.76 -17.03
N THR A 36 0.44 -10.60 -16.50
CA THR A 36 1.52 -9.78 -17.08
C THR A 36 2.90 -10.21 -16.57
N TYR A 37 3.00 -10.62 -15.31
CA TYR A 37 4.27 -10.89 -14.64
C TYR A 37 4.31 -12.31 -14.09
N THR A 38 5.42 -13.00 -14.29
CA THR A 38 5.67 -14.32 -13.70
C THR A 38 6.03 -14.17 -12.23
N ASN A 39 5.27 -14.84 -11.35
CA ASN A 39 5.47 -14.84 -9.89
C ASN A 39 5.71 -13.43 -9.29
N PRO A 40 4.75 -12.49 -9.47
CA PRO A 40 4.94 -11.11 -9.03
C PRO A 40 4.96 -11.01 -7.51
N PHE A 41 5.94 -10.28 -6.98
CA PHE A 41 5.94 -9.88 -5.57
C PHE A 41 5.16 -8.57 -5.39
N ILE A 42 4.03 -8.64 -4.69
CA ILE A 42 3.05 -7.56 -4.58
C ILE A 42 3.12 -6.94 -3.19
N ILE A 43 3.34 -5.62 -3.13
CA ILE A 43 3.20 -4.83 -1.91
C ILE A 43 1.86 -4.10 -1.95
N ALA A 44 0.94 -4.49 -1.07
CA ALA A 44 -0.35 -3.84 -0.92
C ALA A 44 -0.24 -2.70 0.09
N ILE A 45 -0.78 -1.52 -0.23
CA ILE A 45 -0.74 -0.34 0.62
C ILE A 45 -2.17 0.15 0.84
N ASP A 46 -2.54 0.39 2.10
CA ASP A 46 -3.89 0.84 2.47
C ASP A 46 -3.87 1.84 3.63
N ALA A 47 -4.98 2.56 3.78
CA ALA A 47 -5.26 3.36 4.96
C ALA A 47 -6.41 2.70 5.76
N ALA A 48 -6.28 2.65 7.08
CA ALA A 48 -7.27 2.03 7.94
C ALA A 48 -7.63 2.93 9.13
N LEU A 49 -8.75 2.59 9.75
CA LEU A 49 -9.17 3.12 11.04
C LEU A 49 -8.67 2.20 12.16
N GLY A 50 -8.36 2.74 13.33
CA GLY A 50 -7.90 1.95 14.47
C GLY A 50 -8.01 2.68 15.81
N CYS A 51 -7.48 2.11 16.89
CA CYS A 51 -7.50 2.76 18.21
C CYS A 51 -6.74 4.09 18.22
N ILE A 52 -7.11 4.98 19.14
CA ILE A 52 -6.54 6.33 19.23
C ILE A 52 -5.02 6.31 19.43
N GLU A 53 -4.49 5.36 20.21
CA GLU A 53 -3.05 5.23 20.43
C GLU A 53 -2.28 4.84 19.16
N ASN A 54 -2.96 4.37 18.13
CA ASN A 54 -2.36 3.90 16.88
C ASN A 54 -2.46 4.91 15.74
N ILE A 55 -3.21 6.01 15.90
CA ILE A 55 -3.30 7.05 14.86
C ILE A 55 -1.90 7.58 14.52
N GLY A 56 -1.57 7.59 13.23
CA GLY A 56 -0.25 7.97 12.71
C GLY A 56 0.79 6.84 12.67
N LYS A 57 0.47 5.64 13.18
CA LYS A 57 1.36 4.47 13.06
C LYS A 57 1.23 3.84 11.68
N ILE A 58 2.35 3.31 11.19
CA ILE A 58 2.45 2.51 9.97
C ILE A 58 2.73 1.07 10.38
N ASN A 59 1.84 0.16 10.00
CA ASN A 59 1.97 -1.26 10.23
C ASN A 59 2.50 -1.93 8.96
N ILE A 60 3.46 -2.84 9.10
CA ILE A 60 3.99 -3.66 8.01
C ILE A 60 3.81 -5.12 8.41
N GLN A 61 3.18 -5.92 7.56
CA GLN A 61 2.93 -7.33 7.83
C GLN A 61 3.31 -8.19 6.64
N LYS A 62 3.86 -9.36 6.92
CA LYS A 62 4.03 -10.43 5.94
C LYS A 62 2.68 -11.11 5.75
N GLY A 63 2.19 -11.16 4.52
CA GLY A 63 0.87 -11.67 4.17
C GLY A 63 0.02 -10.62 3.45
N PRO A 64 -1.12 -11.06 2.89
CA PRO A 64 -1.94 -10.21 2.06
C PRO A 64 -2.70 -9.17 2.88
N LEU A 65 -3.00 -8.05 2.22
CA LEU A 65 -4.00 -7.12 2.68
C LEU A 65 -5.39 -7.72 2.45
N TYR A 66 -6.30 -7.49 3.39
CA TYR A 66 -7.72 -7.84 3.29
C TYR A 66 -8.55 -6.55 3.19
N PRO A 67 -8.77 -6.02 1.97
CA PRO A 67 -9.40 -4.72 1.83
C PRO A 67 -10.86 -4.79 2.25
N GLY A 68 -11.33 -3.75 2.93
CA GLY A 68 -12.74 -3.62 3.29
C GLY A 68 -13.24 -4.66 4.30
N ALA A 69 -12.38 -5.14 5.21
CA ALA A 69 -12.79 -5.99 6.32
C ALA A 69 -13.92 -5.37 7.19
N GLY A 70 -14.00 -4.03 7.27
CA GLY A 70 -15.09 -3.32 7.95
C GLY A 70 -16.38 -3.19 7.14
N VAL A 71 -16.38 -3.59 5.86
CA VAL A 71 -17.52 -3.40 4.93
C VAL A 71 -18.00 -4.72 4.32
N ASN A 72 -18.17 -5.80 5.11
CA ASN A 72 -18.90 -7.06 4.80
C ASN A 72 -19.04 -7.46 3.32
N LYS A 73 -17.99 -7.31 2.52
CA LYS A 73 -17.94 -7.62 1.09
C LYS A 73 -16.82 -8.60 0.89
N ASN A 74 -17.08 -9.62 0.06
CA ASN A 74 -16.07 -10.60 -0.34
C ASN A 74 -15.10 -9.97 -1.34
N ILE A 75 -14.16 -9.19 -0.83
CA ILE A 75 -13.10 -8.56 -1.61
C ILE A 75 -11.88 -9.48 -1.58
N PRO A 76 -11.28 -9.84 -2.72
CA PRO A 76 -10.13 -10.73 -2.73
C PRO A 76 -8.95 -10.08 -2.02
N SER A 77 -8.26 -10.86 -1.20
CA SER A 77 -7.02 -10.44 -0.58
C SER A 77 -5.90 -10.30 -1.63
N ILE A 78 -4.97 -9.37 -1.38
CA ILE A 78 -3.90 -9.01 -2.32
C ILE A 78 -2.60 -8.68 -1.60
N GLY A 79 -1.47 -9.05 -2.19
CA GLY A 79 -0.14 -8.74 -1.66
C GLY A 79 0.54 -9.91 -0.98
N ASP A 80 1.87 -9.89 -1.00
CA ASP A 80 2.76 -10.72 -0.20
C ASP A 80 3.20 -9.99 1.07
N ILE A 81 3.21 -8.65 1.01
CA ILE A 81 3.36 -7.74 2.12
C ILE A 81 2.21 -6.74 2.09
N SER A 82 1.68 -6.42 3.26
CA SER A 82 0.74 -5.32 3.46
C SER A 82 1.38 -4.21 4.29
N ILE A 83 1.14 -2.97 3.87
CA ILE A 83 1.52 -1.75 4.59
C ILE A 83 0.24 -0.96 4.85
N THR A 84 -0.07 -0.72 6.11
CA THR A 84 -1.31 -0.03 6.49
C THR A 84 -1.00 1.17 7.37
N GLY A 85 -1.50 2.35 6.98
CA GLY A 85 -1.47 3.55 7.81
C GLY A 85 -2.76 3.70 8.61
N ILE A 86 -2.66 3.87 9.93
CA ILE A 86 -3.82 4.20 10.77
C ILE A 86 -4.08 5.70 10.71
N VAL A 87 -5.11 6.11 9.99
CA VAL A 87 -5.34 7.52 9.65
C VAL A 87 -6.35 8.22 10.56
N ASN A 88 -7.23 7.46 11.21
CA ASN A 88 -8.23 7.99 12.15
C ASN A 88 -8.76 6.89 13.10
N LEU A 89 -9.61 7.30 14.05
CA LEU A 89 -10.23 6.42 15.04
C LEU A 89 -11.28 5.49 14.42
N SER A 90 -11.24 4.20 14.78
CA SER A 90 -12.32 3.23 14.51
C SER A 90 -13.40 3.30 15.60
N GLY A 91 -14.68 3.10 15.27
CA GLY A 91 -15.77 3.09 16.25
C GLY A 91 -17.11 3.59 15.73
N TYR A 92 -17.94 4.16 16.60
CA TYR A 92 -19.24 4.69 16.21
C TYR A 92 -19.08 5.84 15.21
N MET A 93 -19.81 5.78 14.08
CA MET A 93 -19.75 6.75 12.97
C MET A 93 -18.48 6.72 12.09
N GLU A 94 -18.01 5.53 11.69
CA GLU A 94 -16.87 5.37 10.76
C GLU A 94 -17.01 6.22 9.49
N PHE A 95 -18.21 6.33 8.92
CA PHE A 95 -18.46 7.17 7.74
C PHE A 95 -18.20 8.67 7.99
N ALA A 96 -18.53 9.18 9.18
CA ALA A 96 -18.23 10.57 9.55
C ALA A 96 -16.74 10.76 9.82
N MET A 97 -16.05 9.73 10.33
CA MET A 97 -14.60 9.76 10.54
C MET A 97 -13.80 9.74 9.23
N LEU A 98 -14.33 9.09 8.19
CA LEU A 98 -13.77 9.18 6.83
C LEU A 98 -13.84 10.62 6.29
N GLN A 99 -14.90 11.36 6.62
CA GLN A 99 -15.06 12.77 6.24
C GLN A 99 -14.18 13.73 7.06
N SER A 100 -13.71 13.32 8.25
CA SER A 100 -12.91 14.15 9.16
C SER A 100 -11.43 13.79 9.23
N THR A 101 -10.95 12.93 8.32
CA THR A 101 -9.55 12.49 8.31
C THR A 101 -8.63 13.64 7.93
N ARG A 102 -7.62 13.92 8.78
CA ARG A 102 -6.65 15.00 8.57
C ARG A 102 -5.77 14.69 7.36
N LEU A 103 -5.98 15.41 6.26
CA LEU A 103 -5.21 15.24 5.03
C LEU A 103 -3.68 15.36 5.24
N SER A 104 -3.23 16.27 6.11
CA SER A 104 -1.80 16.44 6.43
C SER A 104 -1.17 15.17 6.98
N LEU A 105 -1.87 14.45 7.87
CA LEU A 105 -1.42 13.18 8.41
C LEU A 105 -1.32 12.12 7.32
N VAL A 106 -2.39 11.94 6.53
CA VAL A 106 -2.43 10.98 5.41
C VAL A 106 -1.28 11.25 4.43
N MET A 107 -1.07 12.51 4.07
CA MET A 107 -0.03 12.91 3.12
C MET A 107 1.37 12.66 3.66
N SER A 108 1.60 12.90 4.95
CA SER A 108 2.87 12.60 5.64
C SER A 108 3.13 11.10 5.69
N MET A 109 2.14 10.29 6.04
CA MET A 109 2.28 8.82 6.04
C MET A 109 2.57 8.27 4.64
N ALA A 110 1.88 8.80 3.62
CA ALA A 110 2.13 8.44 2.24
C ALA A 110 3.54 8.82 1.77
N ASP A 111 4.09 9.94 2.24
CA ASP A 111 5.49 10.32 1.98
C ASP A 111 6.46 9.34 2.62
N THR A 112 6.28 9.05 3.91
CA THR A 112 7.13 8.12 4.65
C THR A 112 7.15 6.75 3.99
N ILE A 113 5.97 6.18 3.69
CA ILE A 113 5.87 4.87 3.03
C ILE A 113 6.54 4.89 1.64
N ALA A 114 6.28 5.92 0.84
CA ALA A 114 6.85 6.06 -0.49
C ALA A 114 8.38 6.13 -0.46
N LEU A 115 8.93 6.97 0.43
CA LEU A 115 10.37 7.14 0.60
C LEU A 115 11.02 5.85 1.11
N SER A 116 10.43 5.19 2.12
CA SER A 116 10.95 3.94 2.65
C SER A 116 11.02 2.84 1.58
N ILE A 117 9.95 2.65 0.80
CA ILE A 117 9.94 1.68 -0.32
C ILE A 117 11.03 2.05 -1.33
N TYR A 118 11.14 3.32 -1.71
CA TYR A 118 12.17 3.78 -2.64
C TYR A 118 13.59 3.47 -2.14
N MET A 119 13.89 3.79 -0.88
CA MET A 119 15.19 3.53 -0.26
C MET A 119 15.50 2.03 -0.19
N CYS A 120 14.53 1.21 0.18
CA CYS A 120 14.67 -0.26 0.19
C CYS A 120 14.99 -0.79 -1.22
N MET A 121 14.23 -0.35 -2.22
CA MET A 121 14.44 -0.77 -3.61
C MET A 121 15.81 -0.33 -4.14
N LYS A 122 16.25 0.89 -3.81
CA LYS A 122 17.59 1.37 -4.17
C LYS A 122 18.68 0.54 -3.51
N ARG A 123 18.54 0.21 -2.23
CA ARG A 123 19.49 -0.64 -1.51
C ARG A 123 19.60 -2.03 -2.15
N ILE A 124 18.47 -2.64 -2.52
CA ILE A 124 18.44 -3.94 -3.22
C ILE A 124 19.13 -3.85 -4.59
N GLU A 125 18.87 -2.78 -5.36
CA GLU A 125 19.54 -2.55 -6.65
C GLU A 125 21.07 -2.49 -6.49
N PHE A 126 21.57 -1.77 -5.47
CA PHE A 126 23.00 -1.71 -5.19
C PHE A 126 23.58 -3.06 -4.74
N SER A 127 22.91 -3.78 -3.83
CA SER A 127 23.38 -5.09 -3.36
C SER A 127 23.48 -6.11 -4.50
N ASN A 128 22.54 -6.10 -5.45
CA ASN A 128 22.60 -6.99 -6.61
C ASN A 128 23.76 -6.66 -7.57
N ILE A 129 24.19 -5.40 -7.65
CA ILE A 129 25.35 -5.02 -8.45
C ILE A 129 26.64 -5.54 -7.81
N SER A 130 26.77 -5.42 -6.48
CA SER A 130 27.96 -5.86 -5.74
C SER A 130 28.17 -7.37 -5.79
N VAL A 131 27.08 -8.16 -5.81
CA VAL A 131 27.16 -9.63 -5.87
C VAL A 131 27.51 -10.14 -7.27
N ASN A 132 27.11 -9.44 -8.33
CA ASN A 132 27.39 -9.85 -9.72
C ASN A 132 28.78 -9.39 -10.24
N GLN A 133 29.64 -8.83 -9.39
CA GLN A 133 31.00 -8.42 -9.72
C GLN A 133 32.08 -9.43 -9.28
N PHE A 134 31.68 -10.62 -8.81
CA PHE A 134 32.57 -11.73 -8.45
C PHE A 134 32.13 -13.03 -9.12
#